data_AF-A0A7W1I933-F1
#
_entry.id   AF-A0A7W1I933-F1
#
_cell.length_a   1.000
_cell.length_b   1.000
_cell.length_c   1.000
_cell.angle_alpha   90.00
_cell.angle_beta   90.00
_cell.angle_gamma   90.00
#
_symmetry.space_group_name_H-M   'P 1'
#
loop_
_entity.id
_entity.type
_entity.pdbx_description
1 polymer ?
#
loop_
_entity_poly.entity_id
_entity_poly.type
_entity_poly.pdbx_seq_one_letter_code
_entity_poly.pdbx_strand_id
1 'polypeptide(L)'
;MARSAGLDDQTTELARRIAGLGDDEKAGVYRMSWWSERMLGWAMSHPSFKTQLFRFVDVFPATTNDGDVLRHLREYFDAGDAPKLVDLSVGLADHLPGGGHLSASVARRNIGRMAQQFIVGSSPSEAAESLHRLWRSGSAFTVDLLGEKTVTEDEADRYAARVAELLDALVTATARWAPDDHLDRDDFGPLPRANVSLKPTALASLYAPLTAEEGIAQAKARLRPILRSARDRGAFVYFDMEQYDVKGLTLRLFTELLDEPELTGLQAGVVIQAYLKDSLDDLARIVAWSSFRSTPVTVRLVKGAYWDAETVQAAAEGWPSPVFARKEETDANYERCTRLLHDHHGEVRAA
;
A
#
# COMPACT_ATOMS: atom_id res chain seq x y z
N MET A 1 -29.03 19.50 13.35
CA MET A 1 -28.49 20.70 12.68
C MET A 1 -27.56 21.52 13.58
N ALA A 2 -27.95 21.95 14.79
CA ALA A 2 -27.04 22.71 15.66
C ALA A 2 -25.79 21.92 16.16
N ARG A 3 -25.92 20.60 16.41
CA ARG A 3 -24.78 19.74 16.81
C ARG A 3 -23.77 19.47 15.68
N SER A 4 -24.20 19.45 14.41
CA SER A 4 -23.28 19.19 13.29
C SER A 4 -22.45 20.42 12.94
N ALA A 5 -23.04 21.62 12.99
CA ALA A 5 -22.32 22.87 12.77
C ALA A 5 -21.14 23.04 13.74
N GLY A 6 -21.32 22.65 15.02
CA GLY A 6 -20.23 22.69 15.99
C GLY A 6 -19.09 21.70 15.72
N LEU A 7 -19.38 20.52 15.17
CA LEU A 7 -18.36 19.53 14.82
C LEU A 7 -17.56 19.96 13.59
N ASP A 8 -18.24 20.52 12.58
CA ASP A 8 -17.58 21.02 11.36
C ASP A 8 -16.61 22.18 11.69
N ASP A 9 -17.02 23.10 12.58
CA ASP A 9 -16.17 24.18 13.06
C ASP A 9 -14.94 23.66 13.80
N GLN A 10 -15.12 22.72 14.72
CA GLN A 10 -14.02 22.09 15.47
C GLN A 10 -13.06 21.31 14.56
N THR A 11 -13.60 20.59 13.58
CA THR A 11 -12.82 19.84 12.59
C THR A 11 -11.99 20.79 11.75
N THR A 12 -12.58 21.91 11.33
CA THR A 12 -11.88 22.95 10.57
C THR A 12 -10.78 23.63 11.40
N GLU A 13 -11.05 23.92 12.68
CA GLU A 13 -10.05 24.49 13.59
C GLU A 13 -8.87 23.54 13.80
N LEU A 14 -9.15 22.25 14.05
CA LEU A 14 -8.11 21.23 14.18
C LEU A 14 -7.30 21.09 12.88
N ALA A 15 -7.95 21.08 11.73
CA ALA A 15 -7.28 21.01 10.43
C ALA A 15 -6.34 22.21 10.22
N ARG A 16 -6.77 23.43 10.58
CA ARG A 16 -5.90 24.63 10.54
C ARG A 16 -4.72 24.52 11.49
N ARG A 17 -4.94 23.98 12.70
CA ARG A 17 -3.87 23.76 13.68
C ARG A 17 -2.85 22.74 13.17
N ILE A 18 -3.30 21.62 12.62
CA ILE A 18 -2.42 20.60 12.02
C ILE A 18 -1.62 21.21 10.86
N ALA A 19 -2.28 21.96 9.97
CA ALA A 19 -1.61 22.65 8.87
C ALA A 19 -0.55 23.64 9.37
N GLY A 20 -0.88 24.46 10.38
CA GLY A 20 0.07 25.42 10.96
C GLY A 20 1.26 24.75 11.67
N LEU A 21 1.07 23.60 12.31
CA LEU A 21 2.17 22.80 12.86
C LEU A 21 3.09 22.24 11.76
N GLY A 22 2.54 21.98 10.58
CA GLY A 22 3.27 21.51 9.39
C GLY A 22 3.86 22.62 8.51
N ASP A 23 3.66 23.91 8.81
CA ASP A 23 4.24 25.00 8.00
C ASP A 23 5.73 25.24 8.33
N ASP A 24 6.15 25.00 9.57
CA ASP A 24 7.56 25.12 9.99
C ASP A 24 8.41 23.92 9.56
N GLU A 25 7.81 22.73 9.54
CA GLU A 25 8.35 21.57 8.85
C GLU A 25 7.82 21.58 7.43
N LYS A 26 8.45 22.34 6.50
CA LYS A 26 8.18 22.19 5.05
C LYS A 26 7.85 20.73 4.84
N ALA A 27 6.61 20.42 4.46
CA ALA A 27 6.15 19.05 4.27
C ALA A 27 6.99 18.43 3.16
N GLY A 28 8.20 18.02 3.53
CA GLY A 28 9.13 17.23 2.78
C GLY A 28 8.55 15.85 2.88
N VAL A 29 7.38 15.67 2.29
CA VAL A 29 6.70 14.38 2.10
C VAL A 29 7.69 13.40 1.45
N TYR A 30 8.77 13.92 0.85
CA TYR A 30 10.01 13.21 0.70
C TYR A 30 11.18 14.13 1.08
N ARG A 31 12.21 13.61 1.76
CA ARG A 31 13.58 14.12 1.53
C ARG A 31 14.00 13.69 0.12
N MET A 32 13.26 14.17 -0.88
CA MET A 32 13.56 13.92 -2.26
C MET A 32 14.88 14.63 -2.57
N SER A 33 15.70 14.00 -3.42
CA SER A 33 16.79 14.75 -4.01
C SER A 33 16.16 15.95 -4.74
N TRP A 34 16.81 17.12 -4.71
CA TRP A 34 16.36 18.32 -5.42
C TRP A 34 15.96 18.05 -6.87
N TRP A 35 16.59 17.04 -7.49
CA TRP A 35 16.27 16.56 -8.83
C TRP A 35 14.88 15.91 -8.93
N SER A 36 14.52 15.06 -7.97
CA SER A 36 13.24 14.34 -7.94
C SER A 36 12.03 15.27 -7.78
N GLU A 37 12.12 16.27 -6.89
CA GLU A 37 11.07 17.28 -6.71
C GLU A 37 10.83 18.09 -7.98
N ARG A 38 11.90 18.54 -8.65
CA ARG A 38 11.78 19.29 -9.91
C ARG A 38 11.21 18.45 -11.04
N MET A 39 11.62 17.18 -11.15
CA MET A 39 11.10 16.26 -12.16
C MET A 39 9.60 16.02 -11.95
N LEU A 40 9.16 15.80 -10.71
CA LEU A 40 7.76 15.61 -10.39
C LEU A 40 6.94 16.89 -10.64
N GLY A 41 7.44 18.06 -10.23
CA GLY A 41 6.79 19.34 -10.52
C GLY A 41 6.65 19.63 -12.03
N TRP A 42 7.66 19.27 -12.82
CA TRP A 42 7.59 19.36 -14.28
C TRP A 42 6.57 18.38 -14.87
N ALA A 43 6.58 17.12 -14.43
CA ALA A 43 5.59 16.12 -14.86
C ALA A 43 4.15 16.55 -14.53
N MET A 44 3.92 17.17 -13.37
CA MET A 44 2.59 17.67 -13.01
C MET A 44 2.12 18.86 -13.87
N SER A 45 3.04 19.58 -14.53
CA SER A 45 2.70 20.68 -15.46
C SER A 45 2.68 20.27 -16.94
N HIS A 46 3.19 19.08 -17.29
CA HIS A 46 3.32 18.61 -18.67
C HIS A 46 2.78 17.17 -18.82
N PRO A 47 1.51 17.00 -19.26
CA PRO A 47 0.87 15.69 -19.34
C PRO A 47 1.60 14.67 -20.23
N SER A 48 2.12 15.06 -21.41
CA SER A 48 2.86 14.16 -22.30
C SER A 48 4.12 13.61 -21.63
N PHE A 49 4.90 14.51 -21.05
CA PHE A 49 6.11 14.16 -20.31
C PHE A 49 5.81 13.29 -19.10
N LYS A 50 4.74 13.55 -18.35
CA LYS A 50 4.30 12.70 -17.23
C LYS A 50 4.09 11.26 -17.66
N THR A 51 3.37 11.06 -18.77
CA THR A 51 3.11 9.72 -19.31
C THR A 51 4.40 9.04 -19.73
N GLN A 52 5.29 9.73 -20.44
CA GLN A 52 6.59 9.18 -20.85
C GLN A 52 7.46 8.81 -19.66
N LEU A 53 7.54 9.69 -18.66
CA LEU A 53 8.33 9.47 -17.45
C LEU A 53 7.85 8.24 -16.68
N PHE A 54 6.54 8.13 -16.43
CA PHE A 54 6.01 7.01 -15.65
C PHE A 54 6.11 5.68 -16.41
N ARG A 55 5.89 5.67 -17.72
CA ARG A 55 6.13 4.47 -18.55
C ARG A 55 7.60 4.07 -18.62
N PHE A 56 8.52 5.04 -18.65
CA PHE A 56 9.94 4.76 -18.62
C PHE A 56 10.36 4.17 -17.26
N VAL A 57 9.87 4.72 -16.15
CA VAL A 57 10.12 4.18 -14.80
C VAL A 57 9.56 2.76 -14.67
N ASP A 58 8.38 2.50 -15.24
CA ASP A 58 7.72 1.19 -15.24
C ASP A 58 8.52 0.12 -16.01
N VAL A 59 8.98 0.42 -17.23
CA VAL A 59 9.79 -0.53 -18.01
C VAL A 59 11.22 -0.68 -17.48
N PHE A 60 11.68 0.25 -16.63
CA PHE A 60 13.07 0.32 -16.20
C PHE A 60 13.63 -0.98 -15.58
N PRO A 61 12.92 -1.69 -14.69
CA PRO A 61 13.41 -2.94 -14.11
C PRO A 61 13.60 -4.07 -15.13
N ALA A 62 12.90 -4.00 -16.27
CA ALA A 62 13.03 -4.97 -17.37
C ALA A 62 14.27 -4.69 -18.25
N THR A 63 14.96 -3.56 -18.08
CA THR A 63 16.13 -3.20 -18.90
C THR A 63 17.37 -4.00 -18.50
N THR A 64 17.89 -4.78 -19.45
CA THR A 64 18.90 -5.81 -19.15
C THR A 64 20.34 -5.28 -19.12
N ASN A 65 20.62 -4.17 -19.82
CA ASN A 65 21.96 -3.59 -19.93
C ASN A 65 21.90 -2.08 -20.22
N ASP A 66 23.06 -1.42 -20.26
CA ASP A 66 23.13 0.04 -20.47
C ASP A 66 22.64 0.46 -21.86
N GLY A 67 22.93 -0.32 -22.91
CA GLY A 67 22.44 -0.03 -24.26
C GLY A 67 20.92 -0.05 -24.33
N ASP A 68 20.29 -0.98 -23.62
CA ASP A 68 18.84 -1.11 -23.51
C ASP A 68 18.21 0.08 -22.75
N VAL A 69 18.85 0.54 -21.67
CA VAL A 69 18.43 1.76 -20.95
C VAL A 69 18.49 3.00 -21.86
N LEU A 70 19.59 3.18 -22.60
CA LEU A 70 19.76 4.33 -23.49
C LEU A 70 18.76 4.32 -24.64
N ARG A 71 18.48 3.14 -25.19
CA ARG A 71 17.48 2.97 -26.24
C ARG A 71 16.11 3.44 -25.75
N HIS A 72 15.66 2.96 -24.58
CA HIS A 72 14.38 3.39 -24.01
C HIS A 72 14.38 4.88 -23.64
N LEU A 73 15.48 5.42 -23.09
CA LEU A 73 15.58 6.86 -22.82
C LEU A 73 15.35 7.70 -24.08
N ARG A 74 15.93 7.31 -25.23
CA ARG A 74 15.66 7.98 -26.51
C ARG A 74 14.21 7.78 -26.93
N GLU A 75 13.73 6.55 -26.98
CA GLU A 75 12.35 6.25 -27.41
C GLU A 75 11.28 7.02 -26.61
N TYR A 76 11.50 7.23 -25.30
CA TYR A 76 10.56 7.98 -24.45
C TYR A 76 10.73 9.51 -24.51
N PHE A 77 11.93 10.04 -24.74
CA PHE A 77 12.23 11.48 -24.52
C PHE A 77 12.81 12.23 -25.73
N ASP A 78 13.08 11.58 -26.87
CA ASP A 78 13.68 12.19 -28.08
C ASP A 78 12.73 13.14 -28.83
N ALA A 79 11.45 13.21 -28.44
CA ALA A 79 10.45 14.08 -29.06
C ALA A 79 10.48 15.56 -28.64
N GLY A 80 11.53 16.03 -27.94
CA GLY A 80 11.70 17.45 -27.57
C GLY A 80 10.89 17.92 -26.35
N ASP A 81 10.21 17.00 -25.65
CA ASP A 81 9.35 17.28 -24.48
C ASP A 81 10.09 17.20 -23.13
N ALA A 82 11.38 16.84 -23.14
CA ALA A 82 12.20 16.83 -21.94
C ALA A 82 12.62 18.25 -21.53
N PRO A 83 12.61 18.60 -20.22
CA PRO A 83 13.13 19.90 -19.79
C PRO A 83 14.59 20.04 -20.23
N LYS A 84 14.97 21.21 -20.77
CA LYS A 84 16.32 21.55 -21.32
C LYS A 84 17.52 21.20 -20.39
N LEU A 85 17.27 20.87 -19.13
CA LEU A 85 18.27 20.41 -18.17
C LEU A 85 18.62 18.92 -18.31
N VAL A 86 17.69 18.08 -18.78
CA VAL A 86 17.95 16.67 -19.14
C VAL A 86 18.84 16.64 -20.39
N ASP A 87 18.54 17.52 -21.33
CA ASP A 87 19.28 17.73 -22.59
C ASP A 87 20.75 18.16 -22.34
N LEU A 88 21.03 18.89 -21.25
CA LEU A 88 22.40 19.27 -20.91
C LEU A 88 23.27 18.10 -20.43
N SER A 89 22.67 17.01 -19.93
CA SER A 89 23.38 15.81 -19.47
C SER A 89 23.48 14.72 -20.53
N VAL A 90 22.50 14.66 -21.43
CA VAL A 90 22.45 13.70 -22.55
C VAL A 90 23.20 14.26 -23.78
N GLY A 91 22.98 15.53 -24.13
CA GLY A 91 23.60 16.17 -25.30
C GLY A 91 25.11 16.41 -25.19
N LEU A 92 25.66 16.57 -23.97
CA LEU A 92 27.12 16.62 -23.77
C LEU A 92 27.78 15.24 -23.86
N ALA A 93 27.04 14.17 -23.60
CA ALA A 93 27.53 12.80 -23.61
C ALA A 93 27.60 12.22 -25.03
N ASP A 94 26.70 12.64 -25.93
CA ASP A 94 26.67 12.16 -27.32
C ASP A 94 27.87 12.63 -28.17
N HIS A 95 28.64 13.62 -27.70
CA HIS A 95 29.82 14.15 -28.40
C HIS A 95 31.16 13.67 -27.79
N LEU A 96 31.12 12.81 -26.77
CA LEU A 96 32.31 12.27 -26.11
C LEU A 96 32.38 10.74 -26.27
N PRO A 97 33.50 10.17 -26.74
CA PRO A 97 33.66 8.72 -26.77
C PRO A 97 33.55 8.15 -25.34
N GLY A 98 32.49 7.38 -25.07
CA GLY A 98 32.17 6.81 -23.75
C GLY A 98 31.03 7.50 -22.98
N GLY A 99 30.42 8.57 -23.50
CA GLY A 99 29.35 9.30 -22.80
C GLY A 99 28.05 8.51 -22.56
N GLY A 100 27.70 7.59 -23.46
CA GLY A 100 26.52 6.73 -23.30
C GLY A 100 26.54 5.92 -22.00
N HIS A 101 27.68 5.34 -21.64
CA HIS A 101 27.84 4.55 -20.40
C HIS A 101 27.67 5.39 -19.13
N LEU A 102 28.09 6.66 -19.15
CA LEU A 102 27.89 7.56 -18.01
C LEU A 102 26.40 7.87 -17.79
N SER A 103 25.65 8.10 -18.88
CA SER A 103 24.23 8.47 -18.78
C SER A 103 23.33 7.33 -18.27
N ALA A 104 23.58 6.08 -18.68
CA ALA A 104 22.83 4.92 -18.20
C ALA A 104 23.06 4.63 -16.70
N SER A 105 24.32 4.72 -16.25
CA SER A 105 24.68 4.53 -14.84
C SER A 105 24.06 5.60 -13.94
N VAL A 106 24.05 6.86 -14.39
CA VAL A 106 23.38 7.97 -13.69
C VAL A 106 21.87 7.75 -13.62
N ALA A 107 21.23 7.31 -14.71
CA ALA A 107 19.80 6.97 -14.72
C ALA A 107 19.47 5.83 -13.74
N ARG A 108 20.22 4.71 -13.77
CA ARG A 108 20.11 3.59 -12.80
C ARG A 108 20.22 4.07 -11.37
N ARG A 109 21.21 4.91 -11.08
CA ARG A 109 21.42 5.44 -9.73
C ARG A 109 20.28 6.34 -9.26
N ASN A 110 19.74 7.19 -10.12
CA ASN A 110 18.66 8.11 -9.75
C ASN A 110 17.32 7.39 -9.56
N ILE A 111 16.98 6.45 -10.45
CA ILE A 111 15.76 5.65 -10.34
C ILE A 111 15.85 4.73 -9.12
N GLY A 112 16.99 4.07 -8.90
CA GLY A 112 17.22 3.25 -7.71
C GLY A 112 17.07 4.05 -6.41
N ARG A 113 17.61 5.27 -6.35
CA ARG A 113 17.44 6.17 -5.20
C ARG A 113 16.00 6.60 -4.98
N MET A 114 15.25 6.84 -6.06
CA MET A 114 13.83 7.18 -5.97
C MET A 114 13.04 5.98 -5.42
N ALA A 115 13.28 4.76 -5.92
CA ALA A 115 12.63 3.56 -5.43
C ALA A 115 12.94 3.30 -3.94
N GLN A 116 14.20 3.48 -3.51
CA GLN A 116 14.62 3.33 -2.11
C GLN A 116 13.92 4.28 -1.12
N GLN A 117 13.25 5.35 -1.60
CA GLN A 117 12.46 6.22 -0.72
C GLN A 117 11.15 5.55 -0.26
N PHE A 118 10.68 4.56 -1.01
CA PHE A 118 9.42 3.86 -0.76
C PHE A 118 9.63 2.43 -0.27
N ILE A 119 10.88 1.96 -0.23
CA ILE A 119 11.24 0.58 0.09
C ILE A 119 12.13 0.58 1.33
N VAL A 120 11.65 -0.06 2.40
CA VAL A 120 12.32 -0.10 3.71
C VAL A 120 13.55 -1.02 3.74
N GLY A 121 13.62 -1.98 2.81
CA GLY A 121 14.75 -2.88 2.62
C GLY A 121 14.51 -3.88 1.49
N SER A 122 15.60 -4.43 0.95
CA SER A 122 15.59 -5.47 -0.09
C SER A 122 15.58 -6.90 0.46
N SER A 123 15.81 -7.04 1.77
CA SER A 123 15.77 -8.30 2.51
C SER A 123 15.08 -8.11 3.87
N PRO A 124 14.61 -9.19 4.52
CA PRO A 124 13.99 -9.10 5.84
C PRO A 124 14.92 -8.49 6.91
N SER A 125 16.23 -8.75 6.84
CA SER A 125 17.20 -8.20 7.78
C SER A 125 17.41 -6.69 7.61
N GLU A 126 17.56 -6.23 6.36
CA GLU A 126 17.67 -4.80 6.05
C GLU A 126 16.39 -4.06 6.46
N ALA A 127 15.22 -4.66 6.18
CA ALA A 127 13.93 -4.12 6.61
C ALA A 127 13.88 -3.99 8.14
N ALA A 128 14.23 -5.02 8.90
CA ALA A 128 14.20 -4.97 10.37
C ALA A 128 15.06 -3.85 10.96
N GLU A 129 16.25 -3.58 10.42
CA GLU A 129 17.10 -2.47 10.86
C GLU A 129 16.47 -1.11 10.59
N SER A 130 15.89 -0.93 9.41
CA SER A 130 15.20 0.30 9.01
C SER A 130 13.94 0.53 9.84
N LEU A 131 13.16 -0.51 10.10
CA LEU A 131 11.97 -0.47 10.94
C LEU A 131 12.30 -0.18 12.40
N HIS A 132 13.45 -0.65 12.92
CA HIS A 132 13.90 -0.29 14.26
C HIS A 132 14.20 1.21 14.39
N ARG A 133 14.70 1.86 13.32
CA ARG A 133 14.89 3.32 13.31
C ARG A 133 13.55 4.06 13.39
N LEU A 134 12.52 3.58 12.68
CA LEU A 134 11.16 4.14 12.74
C LEU A 134 10.53 3.94 14.13
N TRP A 135 10.71 2.75 14.72
CA TRP A 135 10.26 2.48 16.09
C TRP A 135 10.84 3.49 17.08
N ARG A 136 12.16 3.71 17.03
CA ARG A 136 12.86 4.66 17.90
C ARG A 136 12.46 6.13 17.67
N SER A 137 11.86 6.46 16.53
CA SER A 137 11.29 7.78 16.27
C SER A 137 9.81 7.89 16.63
N GLY A 138 9.23 6.89 17.32
CA GLY A 138 7.82 6.91 17.72
C GLY A 138 6.86 6.53 16.60
N SER A 139 7.27 5.65 15.67
CA SER A 139 6.42 5.17 14.58
C SER A 139 6.38 3.65 14.53
N ALA A 140 5.18 3.08 14.64
CA ALA A 140 4.91 1.69 14.31
C ALA A 140 4.90 1.48 12.78
N PHE A 141 4.68 0.24 12.34
CA PHE A 141 4.67 -0.10 10.93
C PHE A 141 3.75 -1.28 10.62
N THR A 142 3.52 -1.45 9.33
CA THR A 142 3.04 -2.68 8.71
C THR A 142 3.94 -2.91 7.51
N VAL A 143 4.39 -4.14 7.29
CA VAL A 143 5.31 -4.45 6.18
C VAL A 143 4.56 -5.19 5.09
N ASP A 144 4.56 -4.60 3.89
CA ASP A 144 4.07 -5.24 2.67
C ASP A 144 5.24 -5.83 1.88
N LEU A 145 5.05 -7.03 1.34
CA LEU A 145 6.01 -7.59 0.39
C LEU A 145 5.69 -7.09 -1.00
N LEU A 146 6.67 -6.45 -1.62
CA LEU A 146 6.59 -6.13 -3.03
C LEU A 146 6.54 -7.43 -3.86
N GLY A 147 5.45 -7.56 -4.59
CA GLY A 147 5.09 -8.68 -5.45
C GLY A 147 3.76 -8.36 -6.12
N GLU A 148 3.61 -8.84 -7.35
CA GLU A 148 2.38 -8.72 -8.13
C GLU A 148 1.50 -9.96 -7.95
N LYS A 149 0.31 -9.92 -8.54
CA LYS A 149 -0.58 -11.06 -8.69
C LYS A 149 0.20 -12.26 -9.25
N THR A 150 0.14 -13.38 -8.55
CA THR A 150 0.79 -14.62 -8.99
C THR A 150 -0.05 -15.31 -10.04
N VAL A 151 0.58 -15.86 -11.08
CA VAL A 151 -0.12 -16.54 -12.19
C VAL A 151 0.16 -18.04 -12.23
N THR A 152 1.08 -18.53 -11.40
CA THR A 152 1.38 -19.95 -11.21
C THR A 152 1.37 -20.35 -9.73
N GLU A 153 1.12 -21.63 -9.45
CA GLU A 153 1.17 -22.15 -8.08
C GLU A 153 2.58 -22.04 -7.47
N ASP A 154 3.63 -22.23 -8.27
CA ASP A 154 5.03 -22.08 -7.82
C ASP A 154 5.36 -20.65 -7.38
N GLU A 155 4.78 -19.64 -8.05
CA GLU A 155 4.91 -18.24 -7.63
C GLU A 155 4.14 -17.97 -6.34
N ALA A 156 2.93 -18.51 -6.20
CA ALA A 156 2.13 -18.39 -4.99
C ALA A 156 2.80 -19.08 -3.79
N ASP A 157 3.42 -20.25 -3.98
CA ASP A 157 4.23 -20.94 -2.97
C ASP A 157 5.45 -20.12 -2.56
N ARG A 158 6.14 -19.54 -3.54
CA ARG A 158 7.29 -18.67 -3.29
C ARG A 158 6.89 -17.40 -2.54
N TYR A 159 5.76 -16.79 -2.90
CA TYR A 159 5.24 -15.62 -2.19
C TYR A 159 4.89 -15.97 -0.75
N ALA A 160 4.16 -17.07 -0.51
CA ALA A 160 3.83 -17.54 0.83
C ALA A 160 5.08 -17.83 1.68
N ALA A 161 6.12 -18.45 1.10
CA ALA A 161 7.39 -18.68 1.78
C ALA A 161 8.08 -17.36 2.17
N ARG A 162 8.09 -16.36 1.28
CA ARG A 162 8.65 -15.03 1.58
C ARG A 162 7.87 -14.31 2.69
N VAL A 163 6.54 -14.43 2.71
CA VAL A 163 5.70 -13.89 3.81
C VAL A 163 6.07 -14.56 5.13
N ALA A 164 6.22 -15.88 5.15
CA ALA A 164 6.59 -16.63 6.35
C ALA A 164 7.99 -16.23 6.85
N GLU A 165 8.95 -16.07 5.96
CA GLU A 165 10.31 -15.59 6.26
C GLU A 165 10.29 -14.17 6.83
N LEU A 166 9.53 -13.27 6.21
CA LEU A 166 9.37 -11.90 6.70
C LEU A 166 8.76 -11.87 8.10
N LEU A 167 7.66 -12.60 8.32
CA LEU A 167 7.01 -12.70 9.61
C LEU A 167 7.98 -13.21 10.69
N ASP A 168 8.77 -14.23 10.37
CA ASP A 168 9.78 -14.77 11.29
C ASP A 168 10.86 -13.76 11.66
N ALA A 169 11.39 -13.06 10.65
CA ALA A 169 12.39 -12.02 10.84
C ALA A 169 11.86 -10.86 11.69
N LEU A 170 10.64 -10.38 11.40
CA LEU A 170 10.02 -9.27 12.14
C LEU A 170 9.78 -9.63 13.60
N VAL A 171 9.13 -10.78 13.88
CA VAL A 171 8.89 -11.21 15.26
C VAL A 171 10.21 -11.35 16.03
N THR A 172 11.22 -11.98 15.41
CA THR A 172 12.52 -12.19 16.05
C THR A 172 13.22 -10.86 16.36
N ALA A 173 13.16 -9.89 15.45
CA ALA A 173 13.75 -8.58 15.63
C ALA A 173 13.00 -7.77 16.71
N THR A 174 11.67 -7.68 16.61
CA THR A 174 10.83 -6.82 17.45
C THR A 174 10.81 -7.25 18.92
N ALA A 175 11.04 -8.55 19.19
CA ALA A 175 11.14 -9.09 20.54
C ALA A 175 12.29 -8.46 21.36
N ARG A 176 13.32 -7.91 20.70
CA ARG A 176 14.48 -7.29 21.36
C ARG A 176 14.37 -5.78 21.50
N TRP A 177 13.32 -5.17 20.94
CA TRP A 177 13.19 -3.71 20.96
C TRP A 177 12.71 -3.22 22.32
N ALA A 178 13.15 -2.03 22.71
CA ALA A 178 12.70 -1.38 23.92
C ALA A 178 11.18 -1.12 23.83
N PRO A 179 10.41 -1.36 24.91
CA PRO A 179 8.99 -1.07 24.92
C PRO A 179 8.70 0.42 24.77
N ASP A 180 7.59 0.71 24.12
CA ASP A 180 7.05 2.06 23.96
C ASP A 180 5.53 1.98 24.12
N ASP A 181 5.00 2.46 25.27
CA ASP A 181 3.58 2.35 25.59
C ASP A 181 2.67 3.06 24.57
N HIS A 182 3.17 4.06 23.84
CA HIS A 182 2.40 4.74 22.78
C HIS A 182 2.25 3.84 21.55
N LEU A 183 3.23 2.98 21.26
CA LEU A 183 3.23 2.10 20.09
C LEU A 183 2.77 0.67 20.40
N ASP A 184 2.95 0.22 21.63
CA ASP A 184 2.71 -1.16 22.09
C ASP A 184 1.30 -1.35 22.66
N ARG A 185 0.49 -0.29 22.79
CA ARG A 185 -0.81 -0.38 23.47
C ARG A 185 -1.84 0.57 22.89
N ASP A 186 -3.08 0.12 22.90
CA ASP A 186 -4.27 0.95 22.77
C ASP A 186 -5.21 0.72 23.98
N ASP A 187 -6.40 1.31 23.92
CA ASP A 187 -7.45 1.18 24.93
C ASP A 187 -8.04 -0.23 25.03
N PHE A 188 -7.80 -1.08 24.03
CA PHE A 188 -8.14 -2.50 24.07
C PHE A 188 -7.00 -3.40 24.56
N GLY A 189 -5.82 -2.85 24.83
CA GLY A 189 -4.68 -3.57 25.41
C GLY A 189 -3.45 -3.62 24.53
N PRO A 190 -2.61 -4.67 24.65
CA PRO A 190 -1.35 -4.76 23.91
C PRO A 190 -1.55 -4.90 22.40
N LEU A 191 -0.71 -4.21 21.65
CA LEU A 191 -0.60 -4.27 20.19
C LEU A 191 0.65 -5.05 19.77
N PRO A 192 0.58 -5.87 18.70
CA PRO A 192 1.76 -6.51 18.13
C PRO A 192 2.72 -5.51 17.50
N ARG A 193 4.00 -5.64 17.83
CA ARG A 193 5.07 -4.89 17.14
C ARG A 193 5.35 -5.40 15.73
N ALA A 194 5.21 -6.70 15.52
CA ALA A 194 5.37 -7.32 14.22
C ALA A 194 4.03 -7.28 13.49
N ASN A 195 3.99 -6.61 12.34
CA ASN A 195 2.78 -6.44 11.55
C ASN A 195 3.10 -6.62 10.06
N VAL A 196 2.38 -7.51 9.38
CA VAL A 196 2.54 -7.79 7.94
C VAL A 196 1.23 -7.55 7.20
N SER A 197 1.31 -6.95 6.02
CA SER A 197 0.17 -6.85 5.09
C SER A 197 0.28 -7.96 4.04
N LEU A 198 -0.86 -8.60 3.76
CA LEU A 198 -0.99 -9.77 2.90
C LEU A 198 -1.86 -9.41 1.69
N LYS A 199 -1.44 -9.82 0.50
CA LYS A 199 -2.19 -9.66 -0.75
C LYS A 199 -2.79 -11.00 -1.17
N PRO A 200 -4.11 -11.20 -1.02
CA PRO A 200 -4.75 -12.47 -1.39
C PRO A 200 -4.46 -12.93 -2.83
N THR A 201 -4.37 -12.02 -3.80
CA THR A 201 -4.11 -12.40 -5.20
C THR A 201 -2.69 -12.94 -5.43
N ALA A 202 -1.75 -12.69 -4.52
CA ALA A 202 -0.40 -13.23 -4.57
C ALA A 202 -0.29 -14.61 -3.90
N LEU A 203 -1.38 -15.13 -3.34
CA LEU A 203 -1.44 -16.42 -2.63
C LEU A 203 -2.25 -17.47 -3.39
N ALA A 204 -2.76 -17.13 -4.57
CA ALA A 204 -3.54 -18.04 -5.41
C ALA A 204 -3.44 -17.63 -6.87
N SER A 205 -3.11 -18.58 -7.75
CA SER A 205 -3.05 -18.32 -9.20
C SER A 205 -4.43 -18.13 -9.83
N LEU A 206 -5.46 -18.72 -9.21
CA LEU A 206 -6.85 -18.69 -9.67
C LEU A 206 -7.72 -17.78 -8.80
N TYR A 207 -7.19 -16.65 -8.31
CA TYR A 207 -7.94 -15.70 -7.49
C TYR A 207 -8.76 -14.72 -8.35
N ALA A 208 -9.96 -15.14 -8.76
CA ALA A 208 -10.89 -14.36 -9.59
C ALA A 208 -12.34 -14.80 -9.38
N PRO A 209 -13.36 -13.96 -9.73
CA PRO A 209 -14.77 -14.29 -9.52
C PRO A 209 -15.23 -15.63 -10.10
N LEU A 210 -14.75 -16.01 -11.28
CA LEU A 210 -15.14 -17.24 -11.97
C LEU A 210 -14.49 -18.50 -11.39
N THR A 211 -13.43 -18.33 -10.60
CA THR A 211 -12.65 -19.40 -9.95
C THR A 211 -12.63 -19.20 -8.44
N ALA A 212 -13.68 -18.59 -7.88
CA ALA A 212 -13.68 -18.11 -6.51
C ALA A 212 -13.46 -19.21 -5.48
N GLU A 213 -14.08 -20.39 -5.67
CA GLU A 213 -13.90 -21.52 -4.73
C GLU A 213 -12.47 -22.06 -4.79
N GLU A 214 -11.91 -22.27 -5.98
CA GLU A 214 -10.54 -22.73 -6.17
C GLU A 214 -9.52 -21.71 -5.63
N GLY A 215 -9.69 -20.43 -5.96
CA GLY A 215 -8.81 -19.35 -5.53
C GLY A 215 -8.82 -19.17 -4.01
N ILE A 216 -10.00 -19.18 -3.38
CA ILE A 216 -10.12 -19.12 -1.92
C ILE A 216 -9.47 -20.36 -1.28
N ALA A 217 -9.70 -21.56 -1.82
CA ALA A 217 -9.09 -22.78 -1.29
C ALA A 217 -7.56 -22.75 -1.37
N GLN A 218 -7.00 -22.31 -2.50
CA GLN A 218 -5.55 -22.12 -2.70
C GLN A 218 -4.99 -21.10 -1.69
N ALA A 219 -5.61 -19.93 -1.58
CA ALA A 219 -5.17 -18.89 -0.65
C ALA A 219 -5.22 -19.38 0.80
N LYS A 220 -6.31 -20.05 1.21
CA LYS A 220 -6.45 -20.63 2.56
C LYS A 220 -5.37 -21.65 2.87
N ALA A 221 -5.04 -22.54 1.93
CA ALA A 221 -4.02 -23.56 2.12
C ALA A 221 -2.65 -22.94 2.48
N ARG A 222 -2.30 -21.82 1.83
CA ARG A 222 -1.04 -21.09 2.09
C ARG A 222 -1.11 -20.18 3.31
N LEU A 223 -2.27 -19.57 3.57
CA LEU A 223 -2.46 -18.62 4.66
C LEU A 223 -2.52 -19.30 6.03
N ARG A 224 -3.21 -20.42 6.19
CA ARG A 224 -3.36 -21.10 7.50
C ARG A 224 -2.03 -21.26 8.28
N PRO A 225 -0.93 -21.80 7.71
CA PRO A 225 0.32 -21.91 8.45
C PRO A 225 0.92 -20.55 8.83
N ILE A 226 0.79 -19.53 7.99
CA ILE A 226 1.28 -18.16 8.25
C ILE A 226 0.48 -17.53 9.39
N LEU A 227 -0.86 -17.61 9.32
CA LEU A 227 -1.78 -17.03 10.30
C LEU A 227 -1.67 -17.72 11.65
N ARG A 228 -1.49 -19.05 11.67
CA ARG A 228 -1.22 -19.80 12.90
C ARG A 228 0.08 -19.36 13.55
N SER A 229 1.15 -19.20 12.76
CA SER A 229 2.44 -18.67 13.23
C SER A 229 2.30 -17.26 13.79
N ALA A 230 1.56 -16.38 13.10
CA ALA A 230 1.29 -15.02 13.57
C ALA A 230 0.55 -15.01 14.91
N ARG A 231 -0.52 -15.81 15.05
CA ARG A 231 -1.27 -15.98 16.30
C ARG A 231 -0.36 -16.43 17.44
N ASP A 232 0.39 -17.51 17.23
CA ASP A 232 1.22 -18.15 18.26
C ASP A 232 2.36 -17.25 18.74
N ARG A 233 2.79 -16.32 17.89
CA ARG A 233 3.93 -15.44 18.13
C ARG A 233 3.52 -14.00 18.42
N GLY A 234 2.23 -13.72 18.53
CA GLY A 234 1.70 -12.38 18.82
C GLY A 234 2.07 -11.37 17.75
N ALA A 235 1.86 -11.71 16.47
CA ALA A 235 2.01 -10.82 15.32
C ALA A 235 0.64 -10.42 14.76
N PHE A 236 0.58 -9.22 14.19
CA PHE A 236 -0.60 -8.71 13.50
C PHE A 236 -0.54 -9.01 12.00
N VAL A 237 -1.68 -9.32 11.40
CA VAL A 237 -1.80 -9.52 9.95
C VAL A 237 -2.91 -8.66 9.35
N TYR A 238 -2.61 -7.95 8.28
CA TYR A 238 -3.60 -7.24 7.46
C TYR A 238 -3.87 -7.99 6.17
N PHE A 239 -5.14 -8.02 5.76
CA PHE A 239 -5.56 -8.42 4.43
C PHE A 239 -5.79 -7.14 3.62
N ASP A 240 -4.86 -6.87 2.70
CA ASP A 240 -4.96 -5.71 1.83
C ASP A 240 -6.09 -5.90 0.81
N MET A 241 -6.72 -4.78 0.47
CA MET A 241 -7.80 -4.74 -0.51
C MET A 241 -7.22 -4.30 -1.85
N GLU A 242 -7.42 -5.14 -2.86
CA GLU A 242 -6.86 -4.97 -4.21
C GLU A 242 -7.93 -4.40 -5.15
N GLN A 243 -8.01 -4.89 -6.39
CA GLN A 243 -9.03 -4.45 -7.36
C GLN A 243 -10.45 -4.85 -6.95
N TYR A 244 -11.44 -4.19 -7.53
CA TYR A 244 -12.86 -4.36 -7.19
C TYR A 244 -13.38 -5.77 -7.48
N ASP A 245 -12.90 -6.43 -8.54
CA ASP A 245 -13.32 -7.76 -8.95
C ASP A 245 -13.02 -8.83 -7.88
N VAL A 246 -11.93 -8.68 -7.14
CA VAL A 246 -11.52 -9.59 -6.07
C VAL A 246 -11.95 -9.14 -4.68
N LYS A 247 -12.52 -7.93 -4.52
CA LYS A 247 -12.94 -7.39 -3.22
C LYS A 247 -13.84 -8.35 -2.44
N GLY A 248 -14.87 -8.88 -3.10
CA GLY A 248 -15.81 -9.81 -2.47
C GLY A 248 -15.12 -11.10 -2.01
N LEU A 249 -14.16 -11.60 -2.80
CA LEU A 249 -13.36 -12.78 -2.46
C LEU A 249 -12.45 -12.48 -1.25
N THR A 250 -11.82 -11.31 -1.21
CA THR A 250 -10.97 -10.89 -0.09
C THR A 250 -11.74 -10.79 1.22
N LEU A 251 -12.92 -10.14 1.21
CA LEU A 251 -13.78 -10.05 2.40
C LEU A 251 -14.24 -11.45 2.86
N ARG A 252 -14.66 -12.31 1.93
CA ARG A 252 -15.06 -13.69 2.23
C ARG A 252 -13.90 -14.52 2.78
N LEU A 253 -12.71 -14.45 2.16
CA LEU A 253 -11.51 -15.14 2.60
C LEU A 253 -11.14 -14.73 4.03
N PHE A 254 -11.15 -13.42 4.31
CA PHE A 254 -10.86 -12.86 5.61
C PHE A 254 -11.83 -13.36 6.69
N THR A 255 -13.14 -13.24 6.46
CA THR A 255 -14.14 -13.67 7.44
C THR A 255 -14.11 -15.18 7.65
N GLU A 256 -14.03 -15.97 6.57
CA GLU A 256 -14.02 -17.43 6.68
C GLU A 256 -12.78 -17.96 7.39
N LEU A 257 -11.59 -17.38 7.16
CA LEU A 257 -10.37 -17.78 7.89
C LEU A 257 -10.47 -17.43 9.37
N LEU A 258 -10.94 -16.22 9.70
CA LEU A 258 -11.01 -15.77 11.07
C LEU A 258 -12.13 -16.43 11.89
N ASP A 259 -13.09 -17.09 11.24
CA ASP A 259 -14.10 -17.94 11.87
C ASP A 259 -13.59 -19.38 12.11
N GLU A 260 -12.42 -19.76 11.58
CA GLU A 260 -11.82 -21.06 11.88
C GLU A 260 -11.38 -21.13 13.36
N PRO A 261 -11.76 -22.17 14.12
CA PRO A 261 -11.43 -22.27 15.54
C PRO A 261 -9.92 -22.19 15.82
N GLU A 262 -9.09 -22.69 14.90
CA GLU A 262 -7.64 -22.61 15.01
C GLU A 262 -7.08 -21.19 14.87
N LEU A 263 -7.84 -20.21 14.39
CA LEU A 263 -7.40 -18.81 14.31
C LEU A 263 -8.03 -17.93 15.39
N THR A 264 -8.74 -18.52 16.36
CA THR A 264 -9.27 -17.79 17.52
C THR A 264 -8.14 -17.06 18.25
N GLY A 265 -8.35 -15.76 18.51
CA GLY A 265 -7.37 -14.91 19.18
C GLY A 265 -6.31 -14.29 18.28
N LEU A 266 -6.26 -14.63 16.99
CA LEU A 266 -5.41 -13.94 16.02
C LEU A 266 -5.83 -12.46 15.92
N GLN A 267 -4.88 -11.55 16.12
CA GLN A 267 -5.07 -10.13 15.86
C GLN A 267 -4.87 -9.87 14.36
N ALA A 268 -5.95 -9.49 13.70
CA ALA A 268 -5.98 -9.31 12.27
C ALA A 268 -6.88 -8.15 11.86
N GLY A 269 -6.65 -7.66 10.66
CA GLY A 269 -7.45 -6.60 10.08
C GLY A 269 -7.63 -6.72 8.57
N VAL A 270 -8.59 -5.95 8.06
CA VAL A 270 -8.92 -5.89 6.64
C VAL A 270 -8.99 -4.44 6.19
N VAL A 271 -8.62 -4.20 4.94
CA VAL A 271 -8.72 -2.87 4.33
C VAL A 271 -10.11 -2.64 3.74
N ILE A 272 -10.68 -1.46 3.97
CA ILE A 272 -11.91 -0.99 3.28
C ILE A 272 -11.58 0.27 2.49
N GLN A 273 -11.98 0.30 1.22
CA GLN A 273 -11.68 1.39 0.28
C GLN A 273 -12.89 2.32 0.12
N ALA A 274 -12.87 3.49 0.75
CA ALA A 274 -13.96 4.45 0.79
C ALA A 274 -14.34 5.10 -0.56
N TYR A 275 -13.52 4.92 -1.60
CA TYR A 275 -13.84 5.37 -2.96
C TYR A 275 -14.89 4.50 -3.66
N LEU A 276 -15.22 3.30 -3.12
CA LEU A 276 -16.21 2.40 -3.69
C LEU A 276 -17.60 2.82 -3.23
N LYS A 277 -18.57 2.74 -4.14
CA LYS A 277 -19.96 3.09 -3.86
C LYS A 277 -20.63 2.19 -2.84
N ASP A 278 -20.13 0.97 -2.68
CA ASP A 278 -20.66 -0.04 -1.75
C ASP A 278 -19.79 -0.25 -0.49
N SER A 279 -18.74 0.57 -0.29
CA SER A 279 -17.82 0.41 0.84
C SER A 279 -18.50 0.59 2.20
N LEU A 280 -19.51 1.44 2.30
CA LEU A 280 -20.24 1.67 3.55
C LEU A 280 -21.06 0.44 3.95
N ASP A 281 -21.65 -0.24 2.97
CA ASP A 281 -22.40 -1.48 3.19
C ASP A 281 -21.46 -2.64 3.54
N ASP A 282 -20.31 -2.75 2.85
CA ASP A 282 -19.26 -3.71 3.19
C ASP A 282 -18.75 -3.50 4.62
N LEU A 283 -18.48 -2.24 4.99
CA LEU A 283 -18.03 -1.89 6.32
C LEU A 283 -19.08 -2.26 7.37
N ALA A 284 -20.34 -1.91 7.15
CA ALA A 284 -21.43 -2.26 8.07
C ALA A 284 -21.54 -3.78 8.28
N ARG A 285 -21.35 -4.58 7.21
CA ARG A 285 -21.30 -6.05 7.31
C ARG A 285 -20.11 -6.53 8.14
N ILE A 286 -18.91 -5.96 7.93
CA ILE A 286 -17.72 -6.32 8.70
C ILE A 286 -17.87 -5.93 10.18
N VAL A 287 -18.41 -4.75 10.49
CA VAL A 287 -18.70 -4.34 11.87
C VAL A 287 -19.67 -5.31 12.54
N ALA A 288 -20.79 -5.61 11.87
CA ALA A 288 -21.80 -6.53 12.40
C ALA A 288 -21.26 -7.96 12.58
N TRP A 289 -20.40 -8.45 11.68
CA TRP A 289 -19.73 -9.74 11.87
C TRP A 289 -18.70 -9.68 13.01
N SER A 290 -17.93 -8.59 13.11
CA SER A 290 -16.91 -8.38 14.14
C SER A 290 -17.50 -8.34 15.55
N SER A 291 -18.70 -7.79 15.73
CA SER A 291 -19.36 -7.69 17.03
C SER A 291 -19.68 -9.04 17.67
N PHE A 292 -19.76 -10.12 16.89
CA PHE A 292 -19.98 -11.48 17.41
C PHE A 292 -18.68 -12.21 17.78
N ARG A 293 -17.52 -11.62 17.49
CA ARG A 293 -16.21 -12.23 17.75
C ARG A 293 -15.75 -11.93 19.16
N SER A 294 -14.98 -12.84 19.75
CA SER A 294 -14.31 -12.62 21.04
C SER A 294 -13.20 -11.56 20.94
N THR A 295 -12.58 -11.46 19.77
CA THR A 295 -11.57 -10.44 19.45
C THR A 295 -12.07 -9.61 18.27
N PRO A 296 -12.40 -8.32 18.48
CA PRO A 296 -12.74 -7.41 17.41
C PRO A 296 -11.64 -7.35 16.35
N VAL A 297 -12.01 -7.35 15.07
CA VAL A 297 -11.04 -7.14 14.00
C VAL A 297 -10.70 -5.66 13.88
N THR A 298 -9.58 -5.37 13.19
CA THR A 298 -9.23 -4.00 12.82
C THR A 298 -9.63 -3.71 11.38
N VAL A 299 -10.20 -2.54 11.13
CA VAL A 299 -10.45 -2.04 9.78
C VAL A 299 -9.49 -0.90 9.51
N ARG A 300 -8.65 -1.07 8.49
CA ARG A 300 -7.86 0.02 7.93
C ARG A 300 -8.67 0.73 6.87
N LEU A 301 -9.12 1.95 7.15
CA LEU A 301 -9.93 2.71 6.21
C LEU A 301 -9.03 3.55 5.29
N VAL A 302 -9.05 3.23 4.01
CA VAL A 302 -8.31 3.96 2.96
C VAL A 302 -9.28 4.60 1.98
N LYS A 303 -8.80 5.52 1.13
CA LYS A 303 -9.60 6.00 0.00
C LYS A 303 -9.70 4.92 -1.08
N GLY A 304 -8.55 4.53 -1.64
CA GLY A 304 -8.44 3.52 -2.69
C GLY A 304 -7.24 3.81 -3.59
N ALA A 305 -6.66 2.78 -4.21
CA ALA A 305 -5.42 2.88 -4.99
C ALA A 305 -5.60 2.57 -6.49
N TYR A 306 -6.78 2.12 -6.92
CA TYR A 306 -7.02 1.61 -8.28
C TYR A 306 -8.01 2.45 -9.10
N TRP A 307 -8.25 3.72 -8.73
CA TRP A 307 -9.37 4.52 -9.26
C TRP A 307 -9.40 4.61 -10.80
N ASP A 308 -8.25 4.89 -11.42
CA ASP A 308 -8.12 4.96 -12.88
C ASP A 308 -8.38 3.60 -13.53
N ALA A 309 -7.83 2.52 -12.96
CA ALA A 309 -8.00 1.16 -13.47
C ALA A 309 -9.47 0.72 -13.41
N GLU A 310 -10.16 0.95 -12.28
CA GLU A 310 -11.58 0.61 -12.13
C GLU A 310 -12.48 1.40 -13.09
N THR A 311 -12.16 2.67 -13.31
CA THR A 311 -12.91 3.53 -14.23
C THR A 311 -12.72 3.08 -15.68
N VAL A 312 -11.49 2.77 -16.08
CA VAL A 312 -11.16 2.27 -17.41
C VAL A 312 -11.78 0.91 -17.65
N GLN A 313 -11.67 -0.03 -16.70
CA GLN A 313 -12.21 -1.38 -16.82
C GLN A 313 -13.74 -1.35 -16.93
N ALA A 314 -14.43 -0.61 -16.06
CA ALA A 314 -15.88 -0.51 -16.12
C ALA A 314 -16.37 0.10 -17.45
N ALA A 315 -15.68 1.12 -17.97
CA ALA A 315 -16.01 1.70 -19.27
C ALA A 315 -15.80 0.72 -20.43
N ALA A 316 -14.71 -0.04 -20.41
CA ALA A 316 -14.39 -1.04 -21.44
C ALA A 316 -15.42 -2.17 -21.49
N GLU A 317 -15.87 -2.64 -20.33
CA GLU A 317 -16.86 -3.73 -20.21
C GLU A 317 -18.32 -3.25 -20.30
N GLY A 318 -18.56 -1.93 -20.36
CA GLY A 318 -19.91 -1.36 -20.31
C GLY A 318 -20.61 -1.56 -18.95
N TRP A 319 -19.84 -1.73 -17.87
CA TRP A 319 -20.36 -1.88 -16.51
C TRP A 319 -20.54 -0.53 -15.81
N PRO A 320 -21.41 -0.46 -14.79
CA PRO A 320 -21.41 0.67 -13.87
C PRO A 320 -20.05 0.80 -13.18
N SER A 321 -19.47 2.00 -13.18
CA SER A 321 -18.23 2.24 -12.44
C SER A 321 -18.44 1.98 -10.93
N PRO A 322 -17.59 1.17 -10.28
CA PRO A 322 -17.74 0.84 -8.86
C PRO A 322 -17.28 1.98 -7.96
N VAL A 323 -16.49 2.92 -8.48
CA VAL A 323 -15.92 4.05 -7.74
C VAL A 323 -16.74 5.32 -7.90
N PHE A 324 -16.65 6.23 -6.92
CA PHE A 324 -17.15 7.59 -7.08
C PHE A 324 -16.38 8.35 -8.16
N ALA A 325 -17.09 9.11 -8.99
CA ALA A 325 -16.48 9.85 -10.09
C ALA A 325 -15.77 11.13 -9.62
N ARG A 326 -16.25 11.75 -8.54
CA ARG A 326 -15.68 12.98 -8.00
C ARG A 326 -14.96 12.72 -6.69
N LYS A 327 -13.80 13.35 -6.50
CA LYS A 327 -12.96 13.18 -5.31
C LYS A 327 -13.68 13.58 -4.03
N GLU A 328 -14.54 14.60 -4.07
CA GLU A 328 -15.29 15.06 -2.90
C GLU A 328 -16.33 14.02 -2.44
N GLU A 329 -16.80 13.16 -3.34
CA GLU A 329 -17.71 12.06 -2.99
C GLU A 329 -16.95 10.95 -2.25
N THR A 330 -15.72 10.64 -2.66
CA THR A 330 -14.82 9.76 -1.91
C THR A 330 -14.52 10.31 -0.53
N ASP A 331 -14.22 11.60 -0.40
CA ASP A 331 -13.96 12.23 0.90
C ASP A 331 -15.20 12.18 1.81
N ALA A 332 -16.37 12.56 1.28
CA ALA A 332 -17.62 12.51 2.03
C ALA A 332 -17.96 11.07 2.48
N ASN A 333 -17.68 10.08 1.64
CA ASN A 333 -17.89 8.68 2.01
C ASN A 333 -16.84 8.16 3.01
N TYR A 334 -15.59 8.63 2.92
CA TYR A 334 -14.56 8.35 3.92
C TYR A 334 -15.01 8.82 5.30
N GLU A 335 -15.51 10.06 5.42
CA GLU A 335 -16.03 10.58 6.69
C GLU A 335 -17.26 9.80 7.22
N ARG A 336 -18.14 9.32 6.33
CA ARG A 336 -19.26 8.45 6.72
C ARG A 336 -18.76 7.12 7.28
N CYS A 337 -17.79 6.49 6.62
CA CYS A 337 -17.15 5.26 7.10
C CYS A 337 -16.40 5.49 8.43
N THR A 338 -15.69 6.60 8.57
CA THR A 338 -15.03 6.99 9.84
C THR A 338 -16.04 7.14 10.97
N ARG A 339 -17.17 7.79 10.70
CA ARG A 339 -18.25 7.91 11.71
C ARG A 339 -18.81 6.54 12.08
N LEU A 340 -19.05 5.65 11.13
CA LEU A 340 -19.51 4.30 11.41
C LEU A 340 -18.52 3.52 12.28
N LEU A 341 -17.22 3.59 11.98
CA LEU A 341 -16.17 2.97 12.80
C LEU A 341 -16.11 3.57 14.21
N HIS A 342 -16.26 4.88 14.33
CA HIS A 342 -16.27 5.57 15.62
C HIS A 342 -17.48 5.18 16.47
N ASP A 343 -18.68 5.18 15.88
CA ASP A 343 -19.93 4.88 16.58
C ASP A 343 -19.99 3.41 17.05
N HIS A 344 -19.24 2.52 16.39
CA HIS A 344 -19.10 1.09 16.74
C HIS A 344 -17.75 0.75 17.39
N HIS A 345 -17.07 1.75 17.96
CA HIS A 345 -15.87 1.51 18.75
C HIS A 345 -16.16 0.52 19.88
N GLY A 346 -15.35 -0.53 19.97
CA GLY A 346 -15.57 -1.67 20.87
C GLY A 346 -15.93 -2.95 20.12
N GLU A 347 -16.74 -2.82 19.06
CA GLU A 347 -17.17 -3.93 18.19
C GLU A 347 -16.18 -4.15 17.04
N VAL A 348 -15.47 -3.09 16.66
CA VAL A 348 -14.42 -3.07 15.64
C VAL A 348 -13.34 -2.07 16.06
N ARG A 349 -12.09 -2.31 15.67
CA ARG A 349 -10.99 -1.34 15.83
C ARG A 349 -10.80 -0.56 14.54
N ALA A 350 -10.67 0.76 14.63
CA ALA A 350 -10.35 1.61 13.49
C ALA A 350 -8.83 1.84 13.42
N ALA A 351 -8.25 1.76 12.21
CA ALA A 351 -6.85 2.07 11.94
C ALA A 351 -6.67 2.95 10.71
#